data_AF-A0A6I9VP86-F1
#
_entry.id   AF-A0A6I9VP86-F1
#
_cell.length_a   1.000
_cell.length_b   1.000
_cell.length_c   1.000
_cell.angle_alpha   90.00
_cell.angle_beta   90.00
_cell.angle_gamma   90.00
#
_symmetry.space_group_name_H-M   'P 1'
#
loop_
_entity.id
_entity.type
_entity.pdbx_description
1 polymer ?
#
loop_
_entity_poly.entity_id
_entity_poly.type
_entity_poly.pdbx_seq_one_letter_code
_entity_poly.pdbx_strand_id
1 'polypeptide(L)'
;MKFVLTLCLTAGFMATLQAATVAPSTAAPAANVAPVADDVANDLMIPDICYLPREIGRCFGIFQRFTFNMNTKRCEKFVYGGCGGNANNFESQQACERICRPQSYDEVSDEESSTTAKADEDDERADKLIPADEPVAA
;
A
#
# COMPACT_ATOMS: atom_id res chain seq x y z
N MET A 1 -28.93 -0.29 81.32
CA MET A 1 -28.50 0.36 80.07
C MET A 1 -27.61 -0.61 79.29
N LYS A 2 -27.81 -0.72 77.96
CA LYS A 2 -27.23 -1.69 76.97
C LYS A 2 -28.00 -3.01 76.89
N PHE A 3 -29.13 -3.11 76.17
CA PHE A 3 -29.33 -3.17 74.70
C PHE A 3 -28.54 -4.30 74.00
N VAL A 4 -29.30 -5.36 73.68
CA VAL A 4 -29.26 -6.22 72.49
C VAL A 4 -28.20 -7.31 72.39
N LEU A 5 -28.63 -8.47 72.89
CA LEU A 5 -28.45 -9.80 72.32
C LEU A 5 -28.85 -9.81 70.82
N THR A 6 -27.87 -9.88 69.90
CA THR A 6 -28.11 -10.41 68.54
C THR A 6 -26.92 -11.27 68.13
N LEU A 7 -27.12 -12.58 68.25
CA LEU A 7 -26.44 -13.60 67.46
C LEU A 7 -26.50 -13.21 65.97
N CYS A 8 -25.35 -13.06 65.31
CA CYS A 8 -25.31 -13.11 63.85
C CYS A 8 -24.22 -14.09 63.42
N LEU A 9 -24.64 -15.35 63.31
CA LEU A 9 -24.03 -16.37 62.48
C LEU A 9 -23.91 -15.86 61.04
N THR A 10 -22.71 -15.47 60.61
CA THR A 10 -22.29 -15.55 59.19
C THR A 10 -20.80 -15.82 59.21
N ALA A 11 -20.36 -17.09 59.23
CA ALA A 11 -20.27 -17.98 58.07
C ALA A 11 -19.62 -17.28 56.87
N GLY A 12 -18.50 -17.87 56.43
CA GLY A 12 -17.56 -17.28 55.50
C GLY A 12 -18.19 -16.77 54.21
N PHE A 13 -17.80 -15.56 53.85
CA PHE A 13 -17.82 -15.14 52.46
C PHE A 13 -16.50 -15.60 51.84
N MET A 14 -16.44 -16.87 51.47
CA MET A 14 -15.49 -17.34 50.46
C MET A 14 -15.71 -16.46 49.24
N ALA A 15 -14.72 -15.63 48.90
CA ALA A 15 -14.70 -14.86 47.68
C ALA A 15 -14.91 -15.83 46.51
N THR A 16 -16.09 -15.78 45.91
CA THR A 16 -16.40 -16.56 44.73
C THR A 16 -15.48 -16.08 43.62
N LEU A 17 -14.67 -17.00 43.11
CA LEU A 17 -13.95 -16.84 41.86
C LEU A 17 -15.02 -16.63 40.77
N GLN A 18 -15.33 -15.38 40.43
CA GLN A 18 -16.11 -15.11 39.24
C GLN A 18 -15.21 -15.41 38.05
N ALA A 19 -15.36 -16.63 37.53
CA ALA A 19 -15.01 -16.95 36.17
C ALA A 19 -15.80 -15.97 35.29
N ALA A 20 -15.13 -14.94 34.77
CA ALA A 20 -15.66 -14.14 33.69
C ALA A 20 -15.89 -15.08 32.53
N THR A 21 -17.14 -15.52 32.35
CA THR A 21 -17.57 -16.21 31.14
C THR A 21 -17.45 -15.21 30.01
N VAL A 22 -16.32 -15.24 29.32
CA VAL A 22 -16.18 -14.62 28.00
C VAL A 22 -17.29 -15.19 27.13
N ALA A 23 -18.26 -14.35 26.76
CA ALA A 23 -19.27 -14.71 25.79
C ALA A 23 -18.56 -15.08 24.47
N PRO A 24 -18.97 -16.15 23.78
CA PRO A 24 -18.49 -16.38 22.43
C PRO A 24 -18.96 -15.22 21.57
N SER A 25 -18.00 -14.47 21.01
CA SER A 25 -18.26 -13.46 20.00
C SER A 25 -18.85 -14.16 18.78
N THR A 26 -20.17 -14.14 18.66
CA THR A 26 -20.85 -14.48 17.41
C THR A 26 -20.76 -13.26 16.49
N ALA A 27 -19.69 -13.20 15.71
CA ALA A 27 -19.60 -12.39 14.49
C ALA A 27 -19.27 -13.35 13.35
N ALA A 28 -20.30 -13.83 12.66
CA ALA A 28 -20.72 -13.37 11.33
C ALA A 28 -20.27 -14.40 10.27
N PRO A 29 -21.05 -14.59 9.18
CA PRO A 29 -20.98 -15.80 8.38
C PRO A 29 -19.66 -15.90 7.63
N ALA A 30 -19.18 -17.14 7.48
CA ALA A 30 -18.26 -17.52 6.43
C ALA A 30 -18.91 -17.15 5.09
N ALA A 31 -18.55 -15.98 4.57
CA ALA A 31 -18.79 -15.66 3.18
C ALA A 31 -17.99 -16.69 2.38
N ASN A 32 -18.70 -17.50 1.60
CA ASN A 32 -18.11 -18.21 0.48
C ASN A 32 -17.55 -17.14 -0.48
N VAL A 33 -16.28 -16.77 -0.28
CA VAL A 33 -15.55 -15.96 -1.25
C VAL A 33 -15.26 -16.90 -2.42
N ALA A 34 -16.10 -16.81 -3.45
CA ALA A 34 -15.80 -17.40 -4.75
C ALA A 34 -14.40 -16.94 -5.19
N PRO A 35 -13.61 -17.78 -5.89
CA PRO A 35 -12.31 -17.36 -6.38
C PRO A 35 -12.52 -16.22 -7.38
N VAL A 36 -12.12 -15.01 -6.98
CA VAL A 36 -12.02 -13.82 -7.83
C VAL A 36 -10.92 -14.06 -8.87
N ALA A 37 -11.28 -14.63 -10.01
CA ALA A 37 -10.35 -14.95 -11.09
C ALA A 37 -9.80 -13.69 -11.80
N ASP A 38 -10.46 -12.54 -11.66
CA ASP A 38 -10.07 -11.29 -12.30
C ASP A 38 -9.05 -10.47 -11.47
N ASP A 39 -9.00 -10.66 -10.14
CA ASP A 39 -8.09 -9.91 -9.25
C ASP A 39 -6.67 -10.50 -9.18
N VAL A 40 -6.47 -11.76 -9.57
CA VAL A 40 -5.16 -12.44 -9.45
C VAL A 40 -4.15 -11.91 -10.48
N ALA A 41 -4.62 -11.48 -11.66
CA ALA A 41 -3.72 -10.95 -12.69
C ALA A 41 -3.07 -9.62 -12.27
N ASN A 42 -3.79 -8.79 -11.49
CA ASN A 42 -3.33 -7.47 -11.10
C ASN A 42 -2.37 -7.49 -9.89
N ASP A 43 -2.44 -8.55 -9.07
CA ASP A 43 -1.59 -8.69 -7.88
C ASP A 43 -0.16 -9.16 -8.23
N LEU A 44 0.01 -9.90 -9.34
CA LEU A 44 1.32 -10.42 -9.76
C LEU A 44 2.34 -9.34 -10.17
N MET A 45 1.91 -8.09 -10.34
CA MET A 45 2.78 -6.95 -10.65
C MET A 45 3.09 -6.04 -9.46
N ILE A 46 2.60 -6.38 -8.26
CA ILE A 46 2.88 -5.59 -7.05
C ILE A 46 4.26 -5.96 -6.50
N PRO A 47 5.17 -5.00 -6.26
CA PRO A 47 6.46 -5.30 -5.65
C PRO A 47 6.34 -5.90 -4.23
N ASP A 48 7.22 -6.84 -3.88
CA ASP A 48 7.24 -7.51 -2.56
C ASP A 48 7.21 -6.53 -1.37
N ILE A 49 7.84 -5.36 -1.50
CA ILE A 49 7.85 -4.34 -0.45
C ILE A 49 6.45 -3.86 -0.08
N CYS A 50 5.49 -3.93 -1.00
CA CYS A 50 4.11 -3.50 -0.80
C CYS A 50 3.27 -4.55 -0.04
N TYR A 51 3.77 -5.79 0.07
CA TYR A 51 3.18 -6.85 0.88
C TYR A 51 3.64 -6.82 2.34
N LEU A 52 4.69 -6.06 2.65
CA LEU A 52 5.20 -5.96 4.01
C LEU A 52 4.18 -5.23 4.90
N PRO A 53 4.05 -5.61 6.19
CA PRO A 53 3.15 -4.93 7.11
C PRO A 53 3.63 -3.50 7.39
N ARG A 54 2.73 -2.60 7.78
CA ARG A 54 3.16 -1.29 8.31
C ARG A 54 3.93 -1.48 9.62
N GLU A 55 5.06 -0.81 9.77
CA GLU A 55 5.87 -0.88 10.99
C GLU A 55 6.25 0.51 11.51
N ILE A 56 5.83 0.81 12.74
CA ILE A 56 6.20 2.06 13.43
C ILE A 56 7.70 2.09 13.72
N GLY A 57 8.32 0.94 13.98
CA GLY A 57 9.72 0.84 14.40
C GLY A 57 9.90 1.04 15.90
N ARG A 58 11.16 1.13 16.34
CA ARG A 58 11.55 1.10 17.77
C ARG A 58 11.83 2.48 18.39
N CYS A 59 11.83 3.52 17.55
CA CYS A 59 12.01 4.90 17.99
C CYS A 59 10.67 5.59 18.27
N PHE A 60 10.70 6.73 18.95
CA PHE A 60 9.52 7.46 19.44
C PHE A 60 9.26 8.78 18.70
N GLY A 61 9.85 8.96 17.51
CA GLY A 61 9.55 10.10 16.65
C GLY A 61 8.13 10.01 16.08
N ILE A 62 7.61 11.15 15.61
CA ILE A 62 6.29 11.23 14.98
C ILE A 62 6.49 11.75 13.56
N PHE A 63 6.73 10.82 12.63
CA PHE A 63 6.88 11.14 11.21
C PHE A 63 5.67 10.63 10.45
N GLN A 64 4.91 11.52 9.79
CA GLN A 64 3.83 11.11 8.90
C GLN A 64 4.44 10.48 7.65
N ARG A 65 4.08 9.23 7.37
CA ARG A 65 4.52 8.45 6.21
C ARG A 65 3.32 7.77 5.56
N PHE A 66 3.56 7.13 4.43
CA PHE A 66 2.57 6.37 3.68
C PHE A 66 2.98 4.89 3.59
N THR A 67 2.00 4.01 3.68
CA THR A 67 2.17 2.55 3.57
C THR A 67 1.10 2.01 2.65
N PHE A 68 1.41 1.00 1.84
CA PHE A 68 0.43 0.33 1.00
C PHE A 68 -0.31 -0.74 1.81
N ASN A 69 -1.64 -0.65 1.82
CA ASN A 69 -2.50 -1.61 2.49
C ASN A 69 -3.08 -2.57 1.45
N MET A 70 -2.62 -3.82 1.50
CA MET A 70 -3.03 -4.88 0.57
C MET A 70 -4.52 -5.24 0.64
N ASN A 71 -5.17 -5.01 1.78
CA ASN A 71 -6.61 -5.30 1.94
C ASN A 71 -7.47 -4.25 1.26
N THR A 72 -7.06 -2.98 1.34
CA THR A 72 -7.79 -1.86 0.72
C THR A 72 -7.27 -1.52 -0.67
N LYS A 73 -6.12 -2.07 -1.06
CA LYS A 73 -5.35 -1.75 -2.28
C LYS A 73 -5.04 -0.25 -2.39
N ARG A 74 -4.75 0.40 -1.26
CA ARG A 74 -4.55 1.85 -1.17
C ARG A 74 -3.33 2.23 -0.34
N CYS A 75 -2.76 3.38 -0.68
CA CYS A 75 -1.74 4.03 0.13
C CYS A 75 -2.39 4.83 1.27
N GLU A 76 -2.06 4.47 2.50
CA GLU A 76 -2.65 5.02 3.72
C GLU A 76 -1.57 5.73 4.55
N LYS A 77 -1.97 6.80 5.25
CA LYS A 77 -1.07 7.51 6.17
C LYS A 77 -0.84 6.69 7.43
N PHE A 78 0.39 6.68 7.94
CA PHE A 78 0.71 6.13 9.26
C PHE A 78 1.83 6.92 9.94
N VAL A 79 2.01 6.69 11.24
CA VAL A 79 3.10 7.27 12.02
C VAL A 79 4.30 6.33 12.02
N TYR A 80 5.45 6.82 11.57
CA TYR A 80 6.73 6.16 11.67
C TYR A 80 7.53 6.76 12.83
N GLY A 81 8.14 5.88 13.64
CA GLY A 81 8.95 6.20 14.81
C GLY A 81 10.30 6.85 14.49
N GLY A 82 10.72 6.84 13.23
CA GLY A 82 11.97 7.45 12.77
C GLY A 82 13.17 6.50 12.70
N CYS A 83 13.06 5.27 13.18
CA CYS A 83 14.09 4.25 13.00
C CYS A 83 13.53 2.83 13.01
N GLY A 84 14.25 1.90 12.36
CA GLY A 84 13.77 0.54 12.13
C GLY A 84 12.62 0.52 11.12
N GLY A 85 11.68 -0.41 11.29
CA GLY A 85 10.61 -0.62 10.33
C GLY A 85 11.07 -1.41 9.10
N ASN A 86 10.28 -1.34 8.03
CA ASN A 86 10.56 -2.00 6.76
C ASN A 86 10.32 -1.07 5.56
N ALA A 87 10.44 -1.61 4.34
CA ALA A 87 10.40 -0.83 3.10
C ALA A 87 9.00 -0.37 2.68
N ASN A 88 7.91 -0.84 3.30
CA ASN A 88 6.55 -0.33 3.07
C ASN A 88 6.31 1.01 3.79
N ASN A 89 7.21 1.97 3.54
CA ASN A 89 7.30 3.26 4.21
C ASN A 89 7.77 4.31 3.20
N PHE A 90 6.83 5.12 2.74
CA PHE A 90 7.05 6.13 1.71
C PHE A 90 6.84 7.54 2.28
N GLU A 91 7.58 8.52 1.77
CA GLU A 91 7.48 9.91 2.22
C GLU A 91 6.21 10.61 1.73
N SER A 92 5.66 10.18 0.59
CA SER A 92 4.46 10.76 -0.02
C SER A 92 3.50 9.70 -0.54
N GLN A 93 2.22 10.06 -0.62
CA GLN A 93 1.18 9.22 -1.19
C GLN A 93 1.54 8.81 -2.63
N GLN A 94 2.00 9.76 -3.43
CA GLN A 94 2.33 9.55 -4.83
C GLN A 94 3.53 8.61 -5.01
N ALA A 95 4.49 8.64 -4.09
CA ALA A 95 5.60 7.67 -4.10
C ALA A 95 5.12 6.25 -3.82
N CYS A 96 4.24 6.09 -2.83
CA CYS A 96 3.61 4.81 -2.52
C CYS A 96 2.78 4.29 -3.71
N GLU A 97 1.91 5.12 -4.29
CA GLU A 97 1.01 4.72 -5.38
C GLU A 97 1.79 4.32 -6.63
N ARG A 98 2.83 5.08 -6.99
CA ARG A 98 3.67 4.76 -8.16
C ARG A 98 4.34 3.39 -8.06
N ILE A 99 4.67 2.97 -6.84
CA ILE A 99 5.40 1.72 -6.58
C ILE A 99 4.42 0.56 -6.40
N CYS A 100 3.35 0.77 -5.64
CA CYS A 100 2.52 -0.32 -5.13
C CYS A 100 1.15 -0.44 -5.77
N ARG A 101 0.66 0.59 -6.49
CA ARG A 101 -0.63 0.53 -7.16
C ARG A 101 -0.41 0.05 -8.59
N PRO A 102 -0.92 -1.14 -8.96
CA PRO A 102 -0.90 -1.57 -10.35
C PRO A 102 -1.55 -0.50 -11.23
N GLN A 103 -0.90 -0.14 -12.32
CA GLN A 103 -1.57 0.58 -13.39
C GLN A 103 -2.49 -0.44 -14.04
N SER A 104 -3.80 -0.35 -13.78
CA SER A 104 -4.77 -1.08 -14.60
C SER A 104 -4.57 -0.58 -16.03
N TYR A 105 -3.98 -1.42 -16.88
CA TYR A 105 -3.91 -1.19 -18.32
C TYR A 105 -5.30 -1.42 -18.93
N ASP A 106 -6.29 -0.71 -18.42
CA ASP A 106 -7.65 -0.76 -18.95
C ASP A 106 -7.85 0.52 -19.78
N GLU A 107 -7.91 0.30 -21.09
CA GLU A 107 -8.22 1.24 -22.18
C GLU A 107 -7.12 2.24 -22.57
N VAL A 108 -6.08 1.72 -23.26
CA VAL A 108 -5.71 2.37 -24.52
C VAL A 108 -6.83 2.04 -25.50
N SER A 109 -7.91 2.82 -25.48
CA SER A 109 -8.66 3.04 -26.71
C SER A 109 -7.63 3.56 -27.71
N ASP A 110 -7.54 2.88 -28.85
CA ASP A 110 -6.64 3.19 -29.94
C ASP A 110 -6.51 4.70 -30.19
N GLU A 111 -5.36 5.09 -30.74
CA GLU A 111 -4.93 6.43 -31.20
C GLU A 111 -3.83 7.05 -30.30
N GLU A 112 -2.59 6.62 -30.58
CA GLU A 112 -1.45 7.52 -30.74
C GLU A 112 -1.25 8.62 -29.67
N SER A 113 -0.72 8.27 -28.50
CA SER A 113 0.00 9.22 -27.63
C SER A 113 1.51 9.02 -27.75
N SER A 114 1.95 9.01 -29.00
CA SER A 114 3.32 9.19 -29.44
C SER A 114 3.15 9.86 -30.79
N THR A 115 3.56 11.13 -30.90
CA THR A 115 3.26 12.08 -31.99
C THR A 115 1.91 12.80 -31.78
N THR A 116 1.75 14.12 -31.93
CA THR A 116 2.57 15.21 -32.51
C THR A 116 1.97 16.55 -32.02
N ALA A 117 2.72 17.64 -31.83
CA ALA A 117 2.97 18.71 -32.82
C ALA A 117 3.45 19.96 -32.03
N LYS A 118 4.21 20.95 -32.49
CA LYS A 118 4.98 21.27 -33.70
C LYS A 118 5.50 22.69 -33.40
N ALA A 119 6.81 22.90 -33.45
CA ALA A 119 7.35 24.20 -33.83
C ALA A 119 8.08 23.94 -35.14
N ASP A 120 7.47 24.44 -36.20
CA ASP A 120 8.01 24.53 -37.53
C ASP A 120 9.22 25.45 -37.53
N GLU A 121 10.39 24.92 -37.85
CA GLU A 121 11.46 25.66 -38.51
C GLU A 121 12.11 24.73 -39.54
N ASP A 122 11.97 25.14 -40.80
CA ASP A 122 12.52 24.54 -42.00
C ASP A 122 14.06 24.40 -41.92
N ASP A 123 14.60 23.21 -42.20
CA ASP A 123 15.96 23.13 -42.74
C ASP A 123 16.03 22.13 -43.90
N GLU A 124 16.45 22.68 -45.01
CA GLU A 124 16.32 22.19 -46.35
C GLU A 124 17.36 21.11 -46.63
N ARG A 125 16.87 19.98 -47.13
CA ARG A 125 17.64 18.93 -47.79
C ARG A 125 18.37 19.51 -49.01
N ALA A 126 19.62 19.94 -48.84
CA ALA A 126 20.55 20.15 -49.94
C ALA A 126 21.51 18.96 -50.08
N ASP A 127 21.07 17.97 -50.83
CA ASP A 127 21.92 16.95 -51.43
C ASP A 127 22.67 17.61 -52.60
N LYS A 128 23.92 18.01 -52.39
CA LYS A 128 24.77 18.56 -53.45
C LYS A 128 26.01 17.69 -53.64
N LEU A 129 25.88 16.81 -54.63
CA LEU A 129 26.88 16.29 -55.56
C LEU A 129 28.34 16.33 -55.06
N ILE A 130 28.88 15.13 -54.81
CA ILE A 130 30.30 14.85 -54.99
C ILE A 130 30.50 14.60 -56.50
N PRO A 131 31.23 15.43 -57.26
CA PRO A 131 31.75 15.02 -58.55
C PRO A 131 32.90 14.06 -58.29
N ALA A 132 32.68 12.78 -58.61
CA ALA A 132 33.78 11.91 -58.98
C ALA A 132 34.39 12.42 -60.29
N ASP A 133 35.66 12.09 -60.47
CA ASP A 133 36.48 12.25 -61.68
C ASP A 133 37.25 13.58 -61.80
N GLU A 134 38.52 13.53 -61.37
CA GLU A 134 39.66 14.11 -62.07
C GLU A 134 40.92 13.24 -61.82
N PRO A 135 41.87 13.19 -62.76
CA PRO A 135 42.35 11.93 -63.32
C PRO A 135 43.71 11.43 -62.80
N VAL A 136 43.91 10.13 -63.00
CA VAL A 136 45.22 9.46 -62.97
C VAL A 136 46.00 9.79 -64.26
N ALA A 137 47.14 10.47 -64.13
CA ALA A 137 48.28 10.51 -65.06
C ALA A 137 49.40 11.33 -64.39
N ALA A 138 50.71 11.09 -64.53
CA ALA A 138 51.54 10.07 -65.15
C ALA A 138 52.93 10.16 -64.47
#